data_AF-A0A967BAZ9-F1
#
_entry.id   AF-A0A967BAZ9-F1
#
_cell.length_a   1.000
_cell.length_b   1.000
_cell.length_c   1.000
_cell.angle_alpha   90.00
_cell.angle_beta   90.00
_cell.angle_gamma   90.00
#
_symmetry.space_group_name_H-M   'P 1'
#
loop_
_entity.id
_entity.type
_entity.pdbx_description
1 polymer ?
#
loop_
_entity_poly.entity_id
_entity_poly.type
_entity_poly.pdbx_seq_one_letter_code
_entity_poly.pdbx_strand_id
1 'polypeptide(L)'
;MDDKQAYQNKLNAKLDEWKAEIDKLQAKAQGAQADAKIEYQEQIDDLKKRRDAMQDELEKLQDAQSAAWNDVKAGADKAWESMSEAMQNAWKRFS
;
A
#
# COMPACT_ATOMS: atom_id res chain seq x y z
N MET A 1 -11.42 -18.73 13.65
CA MET A 1 -11.13 -17.34 13.22
C MET A 1 -12.29 -16.92 12.34
N ASP A 2 -12.87 -15.76 12.60
CA ASP A 2 -13.87 -15.17 11.70
C ASP A 2 -13.15 -14.78 10.38
N ASP A 3 -13.79 -15.02 9.23
CA ASP A 3 -13.28 -14.64 7.91
C ASP A 3 -12.92 -13.15 7.85
N LYS A 4 -13.64 -12.33 8.61
CA LYS A 4 -13.37 -10.90 8.80
C LYS A 4 -11.96 -10.65 9.37
N GLN A 5 -11.64 -11.34 10.46
CA GLN A 5 -10.39 -11.16 11.18
C GLN A 5 -9.20 -11.72 10.40
N ALA A 6 -9.38 -12.85 9.71
CA ALA A 6 -8.35 -13.41 8.84
C ALA A 6 -8.01 -12.47 7.69
N TYR A 7 -9.02 -11.85 7.08
CA TYR A 7 -8.85 -10.86 6.02
C TYR A 7 -8.12 -9.61 6.54
N GLN A 8 -8.53 -9.04 7.68
CA GLN A 8 -7.83 -7.89 8.29
C GLN A 8 -6.36 -8.16 8.58
N ASN A 9 -6.04 -9.33 9.15
CA ASN A 9 -4.67 -9.72 9.43
C ASN A 9 -3.84 -9.81 8.14
N LYS A 10 -4.41 -10.36 7.06
CA LYS A 10 -3.78 -10.40 5.74
C LYS A 10 -3.49 -9.00 5.21
N LEU A 11 -4.45 -8.07 5.34
CA LEU A 11 -4.28 -6.69 4.89
C LEU A 11 -3.21 -5.95 5.70
N ASN A 12 -3.21 -6.08 7.02
CA ASN A 12 -2.16 -5.54 7.88
C ASN A 12 -0.76 -6.03 7.46
N ALA A 13 -0.58 -7.35 7.27
CA ALA A 13 0.68 -7.92 6.84
C ALA A 13 1.14 -7.36 5.47
N LYS A 14 0.21 -7.09 4.56
CA LYS A 14 0.51 -6.47 3.26
C LYS A 14 0.91 -4.99 3.38
N LEU A 15 0.30 -4.23 4.28
CA LEU A 15 0.71 -2.85 4.56
C LEU A 15 2.15 -2.81 5.12
N ASP A 16 2.49 -3.74 6.01
CA ASP A 16 3.84 -3.86 6.55
C ASP A 16 4.87 -4.24 5.47
N GLU A 17 4.51 -5.17 4.58
CA GLU A 17 5.33 -5.54 3.41
C GLU A 17 5.62 -4.32 2.53
N TRP A 18 4.59 -3.56 2.16
CA TRP A 18 4.77 -2.37 1.32
C TRP A 18 5.53 -1.25 2.02
N LYS A 19 5.34 -1.06 3.33
CA LYS A 19 6.15 -0.13 4.10
C LYS A 19 7.63 -0.47 3.96
N ALA A 20 7.99 -1.74 4.13
CA ALA A 20 9.36 -2.19 3.98
C ALA A 20 9.89 -2.04 2.53
N GLU A 21 9.04 -2.24 1.52
CA GLU A 21 9.42 -1.99 0.13
C GLU A 21 9.64 -0.51 -0.19
N ILE A 22 8.74 0.37 0.28
CA ILE A 22 8.88 1.82 0.17
C ILE A 22 10.19 2.28 0.84
N ASP A 23 10.53 1.74 2.01
CA ASP A 23 11.77 2.06 2.71
C ASP A 23 13.01 1.64 1.89
N LYS A 24 12.96 0.48 1.21
CA LYS A 24 14.01 0.04 0.28
C LYS A 24 14.13 0.96 -0.93
N LEU A 25 13.01 1.38 -1.52
CA LEU A 25 13.00 2.34 -2.64
C LEU A 25 13.59 3.69 -2.21
N GLN A 26 13.25 4.15 -1.00
CA GLN A 26 13.79 5.39 -0.44
C GLN A 26 15.30 5.31 -0.23
N ALA A 27 15.82 4.19 0.28
CA ALA A 27 17.27 3.99 0.42
C ALA A 27 17.97 3.99 -0.96
N LYS A 28 17.38 3.35 -1.98
CA LYS A 28 17.91 3.39 -3.35
C LYS A 28 17.91 4.80 -3.93
N ALA A 29 16.81 5.55 -3.75
CA ALA A 29 16.68 6.92 -4.26
C ALA A 29 17.73 7.87 -3.66
N GLN A 30 18.13 7.66 -2.40
CA GLN A 30 19.17 8.46 -1.76
C GLN A 30 20.55 8.31 -2.41
N GLY A 31 20.83 7.16 -3.03
CA GLY A 31 22.08 6.90 -3.77
C GLY A 31 22.04 7.28 -5.24
N ALA A 32 20.89 7.75 -5.76
CA ALA A 32 20.72 8.12 -7.17
C ALA A 32 21.26 9.53 -7.47
N GLN A 33 21.48 9.81 -8.76
CA GLN A 33 21.82 11.16 -9.24
C GLN A 33 20.69 12.16 -8.96
N ALA A 34 21.02 13.46 -8.90
CA ALA A 34 20.09 14.50 -8.45
C ALA A 34 18.75 14.53 -9.21
N ASP A 35 18.78 14.38 -10.54
CA ASP A 35 17.56 14.39 -11.36
C ASP A 35 16.71 13.14 -11.15
N ALA A 36 17.35 11.96 -11.11
CA ALA A 36 16.66 10.69 -10.83
C ALA A 36 16.10 10.65 -9.40
N LYS A 37 16.78 11.27 -8.43
CA LYS A 37 16.33 11.36 -7.04
C LYS A 37 15.01 12.12 -6.91
N ILE A 38 14.79 13.18 -7.69
CA ILE A 38 13.53 13.93 -7.65
C ILE A 38 12.38 13.06 -8.15
N GLU A 39 12.53 12.42 -9.31
CA GLU A 39 11.50 11.54 -9.88
C GLU A 39 11.20 10.34 -8.96
N TYR A 40 12.24 9.76 -8.34
CA TYR A 40 12.09 8.69 -7.38
C TYR A 40 11.36 9.15 -6.11
N GLN A 41 11.67 10.34 -5.61
CA GLN A 41 11.01 10.88 -4.43
C GLN A 41 9.51 11.09 -4.68
N GLU A 42 9.13 11.62 -5.85
CA GLU A 42 7.73 11.79 -6.23
C GLU A 42 6.97 10.45 -6.26
N GLN A 43 7.57 9.41 -6.82
CA GLN A 43 6.99 8.07 -6.84
C GLN A 43 6.86 7.47 -5.44
N ILE A 44 7.89 7.62 -4.61
CA ILE A 44 7.88 7.16 -3.21
C ILE A 44 6.77 7.86 -2.42
N ASP A 45 6.59 9.16 -2.63
CA ASP A 45 5.56 9.93 -1.94
C ASP A 45 4.14 9.55 -2.38
N ASP A 46 3.93 9.22 -3.66
CA ASP A 46 2.67 8.64 -4.14
C ASP A 46 2.38 7.28 -3.49
N LEU A 47 3.38 6.39 -3.44
CA LEU A 47 3.25 5.08 -2.77
C LEU A 47 2.92 5.22 -1.28
N LYS A 48 3.55 6.19 -0.58
CA LYS A 48 3.25 6.47 0.82
C LYS A 48 1.81 6.91 1.01
N LYS A 49 1.33 7.87 0.21
CA LYS A 49 -0.06 8.35 0.27
C LYS A 49 -1.06 7.24 0.03
N ARG A 50 -0.81 6.36 -0.94
CA ARG A 50 -1.65 5.20 -1.21
C ARG A 50 -1.67 4.22 -0.04
N ARG A 51 -0.51 3.90 0.53
CA ARG A 51 -0.40 3.04 1.72
C ARG A 51 -1.17 3.62 2.90
N ASP A 52 -1.03 4.91 3.16
CA ASP A 52 -1.72 5.61 4.24
C ASP A 52 -3.24 5.57 4.05
N ALA A 53 -3.73 5.88 2.83
CA ALA A 53 -5.15 5.80 2.51
C ALA A 53 -5.72 4.38 2.72
N MET A 54 -4.94 3.34 2.42
CA MET A 54 -5.35 1.96 2.64
C MET A 54 -5.36 1.55 4.11
N GLN A 55 -4.46 2.12 4.91
CA GLN A 55 -4.47 1.96 6.35
C GLN A 55 -5.77 2.56 6.94
N ASP A 56 -6.17 3.75 6.48
CA ASP A 56 -7.43 4.37 6.88
C ASP A 56 -8.66 3.52 6.46
N GLU A 57 -8.64 2.95 5.24
CA GLU A 57 -9.70 2.04 4.78
C GLU A 57 -9.75 0.75 5.62
N LEU A 58 -8.60 0.23 6.05
CA LEU A 58 -8.53 -0.96 6.91
C LEU A 58 -9.14 -0.69 8.29
N GLU A 59 -8.90 0.49 8.87
CA GLU A 59 -9.52 0.91 10.13
C GLU A 59 -11.05 0.99 9.99
N LYS A 60 -11.55 1.59 8.90
CA LYS A 60 -13.01 1.61 8.62
C LYS A 60 -13.60 0.21 8.47
N LEU A 61 -12.85 -0.68 7.83
CA LEU A 61 -13.24 -2.08 7.63
C LEU A 61 -13.23 -2.86 8.96
N GLN A 62 -12.41 -2.44 9.93
CA GLN A 62 -12.46 -2.94 11.31
C GLN A 62 -13.78 -2.59 12.00
N ASP A 63 -14.21 -1.34 11.86
CA ASP A 63 -15.43 -0.83 12.49
C ASP A 63 -16.73 -1.22 11.74
N ALA A 64 -16.62 -1.67 10.49
CA ALA A 64 -17.78 -2.04 9.67
C ALA A 64 -18.59 -3.20 10.26
N GLN A 65 -19.91 -3.04 10.34
CA GLN A 65 -20.84 -4.12 10.69
C GLN A 65 -20.95 -5.16 9.55
N SER A 66 -21.33 -6.39 9.87
CA SER A 66 -21.38 -7.51 8.91
C SER A 66 -22.21 -7.24 7.65
N ALA A 67 -23.23 -6.37 7.72
CA ALA A 67 -24.08 -6.02 6.58
C ALA A 67 -23.36 -5.16 5.52
N ALA A 68 -22.39 -4.32 5.91
CA ALA A 68 -21.61 -3.47 5.01
C ALA A 68 -20.24 -4.08 4.65
N TRP A 69 -19.85 -5.17 5.33
CA TRP A 69 -18.53 -5.78 5.21
C TRP A 69 -18.14 -6.12 3.77
N ASN A 70 -19.07 -6.69 2.99
CA ASN A 70 -18.78 -7.10 1.61
C ASN A 70 -18.50 -5.91 0.68
N ASP A 71 -19.23 -4.79 0.86
CA ASP A 71 -19.05 -3.59 0.05
C ASP A 71 -17.74 -2.88 0.40
N VAL A 72 -17.43 -2.75 1.69
CA VAL A 72 -16.16 -2.15 2.14
C VAL A 72 -14.98 -3.04 1.72
N LYS A 73 -15.13 -4.37 1.81
CA LYS A 73 -14.13 -5.33 1.32
C LYS A 73 -13.86 -5.17 -0.18
N ALA A 74 -14.89 -5.03 -1.00
CA ALA A 74 -14.71 -4.84 -2.45
C ALA A 74 -13.96 -3.53 -2.77
N GLY A 75 -14.24 -2.47 -2.03
CA GLY A 75 -13.49 -1.20 -2.11
C GLY A 75 -12.02 -1.38 -1.73
N ALA A 76 -11.76 -2.08 -0.61
CA ALA A 76 -10.41 -2.40 -0.16
C ALA A 76 -9.65 -3.26 -1.19
N ASP A 77 -10.25 -4.33 -1.70
CA ASP A 77 -9.63 -5.21 -2.70
C ASP A 77 -9.18 -4.41 -3.95
N LYS A 78 -10.01 -3.47 -4.44
CA LYS A 78 -9.65 -2.60 -5.56
C LYS A 78 -8.51 -1.64 -5.24
N ALA A 79 -8.49 -1.05 -4.04
CA ALA A 79 -7.38 -0.21 -3.59
C ALA A 79 -6.08 -1.02 -3.50
N TRP A 80 -6.17 -2.27 -3.05
CA TRP A 80 -5.07 -3.22 -2.97
C TRP A 80 -4.46 -3.56 -4.32
N GLU A 81 -5.30 -3.85 -5.32
CA GLU A 81 -4.84 -4.10 -6.69
C GLU A 81 -4.10 -2.88 -7.25
N SER A 82 -4.67 -1.68 -7.09
CA SER A 82 -4.04 -0.45 -7.57
C SER A 82 -2.69 -0.17 -6.90
N MET A 83 -2.57 -0.42 -5.60
CA MET A 83 -1.31 -0.26 -4.88
C MET A 83 -0.26 -1.30 -5.30
N SER A 84 -0.68 -2.56 -5.50
CA SER A 84 0.20 -3.61 -6.01
C SER A 84 0.77 -3.25 -7.39
N GLU A 85 -0.07 -2.73 -8.29
CA GLU A 85 0.38 -2.25 -9.61
C GLU A 85 1.34 -1.07 -9.49
N ALA A 86 1.03 -0.07 -8.65
CA ALA A 86 1.89 1.08 -8.42
C ALA A 86 3.27 0.65 -7.90
N MET A 87 3.30 -0.27 -6.92
CA MET A 87 4.53 -0.80 -6.35
C MET A 87 5.36 -1.58 -7.39
N GLN A 88 4.73 -2.44 -8.19
CA GLN A 88 5.42 -3.14 -9.28
C GLN A 88 6.02 -2.17 -10.31
N ASN A 89 5.28 -1.10 -10.65
CA ASN A 89 5.76 -0.09 -11.59
C ASN A 89 6.94 0.70 -11.01
N ALA A 90 6.89 1.06 -9.73
CA ALA A 90 8.02 1.68 -9.05
C ALA A 90 9.23 0.74 -9.08
N TRP A 91 9.09 -0.52 -8.68
CA TRP A 91 10.19 -1.49 -8.72
C TRP A 91 10.85 -1.63 -10.10
N LYS A 92 10.07 -1.66 -11.17
CA LYS A 92 10.59 -1.71 -12.56
C LYS A 92 11.39 -0.47 -12.93
N ARG A 93 11.09 0.70 -12.37
CA ARG A 93 11.83 1.96 -12.60
C ARG A 93 13.11 2.06 -11.77
N PHE A 94 13.19 1.28 -10.69
CA PHE A 94 14.34 1.18 -9.77
C PHE A 94 15.23 -0.04 -10.03
N SER A 95 14.97 -0.82 -11.08
CA SER A 95 15.80 -1.95 -11.55
C SER A 95 16.52 -1.57 -12.83
#